data_AF-A0A3D2IRB0-F1
#
_entry.id   AF-A0A3D2IRB0-F1
#
_cell.length_a   1.000
_cell.length_b   1.000
_cell.length_c   1.000
_cell.angle_alpha   90.00
_cell.angle_beta   90.00
_cell.angle_gamma   90.00
#
_symmetry.space_group_name_H-M   'P 1'
#
loop_
_entity.id
_entity.type
_entity.pdbx_description
1 polymer ?
#
loop_
_entity_poly.entity_id
_entity_poly.type
_entity_poly.pdbx_seq_one_letter_code
_entity_poly.pdbx_strand_id
1 'polypeptide(L)'
;TAADVLEKLAEYYPIVSDILEYRQLTKLKSTYAEGLSAFISPDGRIHGKFNQTITATGRISSADPNLQNIPVRTELGRELRKVFVPKDGYTFVDADYSQIELRVLAHMSGDEALIQAYNSAEDIHAITASAVFHVPLEEVTPQLRRNAKAVNFGIVYGISSFGLSQGLSITKKEAADFIQQYFKTFPRIKTFLDDAVKNAKAQGFCKTLFGRRRPVPELKESNFMRRQFGERVAMNAPIQGTAADIIKIAMIGVDHRLRAEGLKSRLVLQIHDELLVETALDEVEAVERILREEMEGAASMRVKLEIDMHAGASWYEAH
;
A
#
# COMPACT_ATOMS: atom_id res chain seq x y z
N THR A 1 17.56 12.16 -17.58
CA THR A 1 16.18 12.15 -18.10
C THR A 1 15.24 11.41 -17.14
N ALA A 2 15.10 11.90 -15.92
CA ALA A 2 14.14 11.33 -14.98
C ALA A 2 12.71 11.63 -15.46
N ALA A 3 11.76 10.72 -15.22
CA ALA A 3 10.42 10.80 -15.79
C ALA A 3 9.68 12.07 -15.33
N ASP A 4 9.86 12.46 -14.07
CA ASP A 4 9.31 13.69 -13.46
C ASP A 4 9.78 14.98 -14.15
N VAL A 5 11.03 15.00 -14.63
CA VAL A 5 11.55 16.13 -15.41
C VAL A 5 10.95 16.14 -16.82
N LEU A 6 10.79 14.96 -17.43
CA LEU A 6 10.20 14.84 -18.76
C LEU A 6 8.71 15.19 -18.75
N GLU A 7 7.95 14.79 -17.74
CA GLU A 7 6.52 15.13 -17.59
C GLU A 7 6.31 16.66 -17.58
N LYS A 8 7.17 17.40 -16.86
CA LYS A 8 7.14 18.88 -16.85
C LYS A 8 7.50 19.50 -18.20
N LEU A 9 8.29 18.82 -19.02
CA LEU A 9 8.72 19.29 -20.34
C LEU A 9 7.77 18.90 -21.48
N ALA A 10 6.91 17.90 -21.25
CA ALA A 10 5.94 17.40 -22.24
C ALA A 10 4.96 18.48 -22.72
N GLU A 11 4.61 19.43 -21.85
CA GLU A 11 3.77 20.58 -22.20
C GLU A 11 4.43 21.52 -23.22
N TYR A 12 5.77 21.57 -23.23
CA TYR A 12 6.54 22.50 -24.06
C TYR A 12 7.09 21.86 -25.33
N TYR A 13 7.35 20.54 -25.30
CA TYR A 13 8.02 19.82 -26.37
C TYR A 13 7.29 18.50 -26.68
N PRO A 14 6.53 18.42 -27.78
CA PRO A 14 5.75 17.23 -28.13
C PRO A 14 6.54 15.92 -28.17
N ILE A 15 7.80 15.97 -28.63
CA ILE A 15 8.72 14.81 -28.65
C ILE A 15 8.94 14.19 -27.27
N VAL A 16 8.78 14.95 -26.18
CA VAL A 16 8.94 14.45 -24.83
C VAL A 16 7.80 13.49 -24.45
N SER A 17 6.58 13.75 -24.92
CA SER A 17 5.45 12.83 -24.78
C SER A 17 5.73 11.52 -25.51
N ASP A 18 6.24 11.57 -26.74
CA ASP A 18 6.62 10.38 -27.52
C ASP A 18 7.71 9.56 -26.80
N ILE A 19 8.69 10.23 -26.19
CA ILE A 19 9.75 9.56 -25.42
C ILE A 19 9.17 8.89 -24.16
N LEU A 20 8.24 9.54 -23.46
CA LEU A 20 7.58 8.98 -22.27
C LEU A 20 6.76 7.74 -22.64
N GLU A 21 5.96 7.83 -23.70
CA GLU A 21 5.17 6.72 -24.23
C GLU A 21 6.09 5.59 -24.69
N TYR A 22 7.12 5.87 -25.49
CA TYR A 22 8.08 4.87 -25.95
C TYR A 22 8.73 4.12 -24.77
N ARG A 23 9.12 4.82 -23.70
CA ARG A 23 9.68 4.20 -22.49
C ARG A 23 8.68 3.30 -21.79
N GLN A 24 7.43 3.75 -21.67
CA GLN A 24 6.36 2.96 -21.07
C GLN A 24 6.13 1.69 -21.88
N LEU A 25 5.91 1.81 -23.20
CA LEU A 25 5.68 0.67 -24.09
C LEU A 25 6.86 -0.30 -24.12
N THR A 26 8.09 0.23 -24.20
CA THR A 26 9.31 -0.59 -24.18
C THR A 26 9.42 -1.37 -22.88
N LYS A 27 9.13 -0.74 -21.72
CA LYS A 27 9.11 -1.42 -20.43
C LYS A 27 8.00 -2.48 -20.36
N LEU A 28 6.78 -2.15 -20.80
CA LEU A 28 5.65 -3.08 -20.82
C LEU A 28 5.97 -4.34 -21.63
N LYS A 29 6.51 -4.15 -22.84
CA LYS A 29 6.91 -5.23 -23.72
C LYS A 29 8.06 -6.06 -23.13
N SER A 30 9.20 -5.44 -22.84
CA SER A 30 10.42 -6.14 -22.44
C SER A 30 10.33 -6.79 -21.07
N THR A 31 9.76 -6.08 -20.09
CA THR A 31 9.73 -6.56 -18.69
C THR A 31 8.58 -7.53 -18.46
N TYR A 32 7.40 -7.26 -19.04
CA TYR A 32 6.20 -8.03 -18.70
C TYR A 32 5.76 -8.94 -19.84
N ALA A 33 5.53 -8.45 -21.05
CA ALA A 33 5.03 -9.32 -22.13
C ALA A 33 6.04 -10.42 -22.54
N GLU A 34 7.23 -10.02 -22.97
CA GLU A 34 8.30 -10.95 -23.34
C GLU A 34 8.99 -11.49 -22.08
N GLY A 35 9.20 -10.64 -21.08
CA GLY A 35 9.92 -10.99 -19.86
C GLY A 35 9.24 -12.07 -19.01
N LEU A 36 7.91 -12.04 -18.84
CA LEU A 36 7.20 -13.07 -18.07
C LEU A 36 7.14 -14.41 -18.78
N SER A 37 7.13 -14.40 -20.12
CA SER A 37 7.08 -15.63 -20.92
C SER A 37 8.26 -16.55 -20.63
N ALA A 38 9.43 -15.98 -20.31
CA ALA A 38 10.62 -16.73 -19.92
C ALA A 38 10.50 -17.46 -18.56
N PHE A 39 9.50 -17.13 -17.74
CA PHE A 39 9.27 -17.73 -16.42
C PHE A 39 8.15 -18.78 -16.42
N ILE A 40 7.52 -19.04 -17.57
CA ILE A 40 6.50 -20.09 -17.69
C ILE A 40 7.18 -21.44 -17.60
N SER A 41 6.81 -22.20 -16.56
CA SER A 41 7.31 -23.55 -16.33
C SER A 41 6.55 -24.59 -17.18
N PRO A 42 7.04 -25.85 -17.30
CA PRO A 42 6.40 -26.87 -18.13
C PRO A 42 4.95 -27.21 -17.75
N ASP A 43 4.52 -26.89 -16.53
CA ASP A 43 3.14 -27.04 -16.06
C ASP A 43 2.23 -25.88 -16.50
N GLY A 44 2.75 -24.94 -17.29
CA GLY A 44 2.02 -23.76 -17.78
C GLY A 44 1.87 -22.65 -16.75
N ARG A 45 2.58 -22.71 -15.61
CA ARG A 45 2.47 -21.73 -14.52
C ARG A 45 3.77 -20.96 -14.30
N ILE A 46 3.65 -19.78 -13.70
CA ILE A 46 4.79 -18.99 -13.22
C ILE A 46 4.96 -19.27 -11.72
N HIS A 47 6.12 -19.79 -11.33
CA HIS A 47 6.47 -20.08 -9.94
C HIS A 47 7.40 -18.97 -9.41
N GLY A 48 6.82 -17.86 -8.96
CA GLY A 48 7.58 -16.72 -8.44
C GLY A 48 8.30 -17.03 -7.12
N LYS A 49 9.40 -16.30 -6.85
CA LYS A 49 10.13 -16.40 -5.57
C LYS A 49 9.70 -15.30 -4.62
N PHE A 50 9.15 -15.69 -3.48
CA PHE A 50 8.77 -14.79 -2.40
C PHE A 50 9.83 -14.81 -1.28
N ASN A 51 10.50 -13.68 -1.07
CA ASN A 51 11.56 -13.55 -0.10
C ASN A 51 11.01 -12.99 1.22
N GLN A 52 11.08 -13.80 2.27
CA GLN A 52 10.52 -13.45 3.58
C GLN A 52 11.47 -12.56 4.43
N THR A 53 12.77 -12.56 4.13
CA THR A 53 13.84 -12.00 4.99
C THR A 53 14.63 -10.84 4.37
N ILE A 54 14.21 -10.31 3.22
CA ILE A 54 14.96 -9.25 2.50
C ILE A 54 14.59 -7.84 2.98
N THR A 55 13.29 -7.53 3.08
CA THR A 55 12.88 -6.14 3.31
C THR A 55 13.10 -5.71 4.76
N ALA A 56 13.58 -4.48 4.96
CA ALA A 56 13.87 -3.95 6.30
C ALA A 56 12.61 -3.76 7.18
N THR A 57 11.43 -3.60 6.56
CA THR A 57 10.16 -3.43 7.26
C THR A 57 9.41 -4.75 7.46
N GLY A 58 9.88 -5.84 6.88
CA GLY A 58 9.28 -7.17 7.05
C GLY A 58 8.19 -7.50 6.03
N ARG A 59 7.92 -6.67 5.02
CA ARG A 59 7.11 -7.04 3.86
C ARG A 59 7.75 -8.22 3.11
N ILE A 60 6.93 -9.05 2.47
CA ILE A 60 7.40 -10.05 1.52
C ILE A 60 7.80 -9.31 0.24
N SER A 61 8.94 -9.66 -0.36
CA SER A 61 9.29 -9.18 -1.71
C SER A 61 9.20 -10.30 -2.73
N SER A 62 8.89 -9.97 -3.98
CA SER A 62 8.82 -10.92 -5.09
C SER A 62 9.98 -10.74 -6.06
N ALA A 63 10.53 -11.85 -6.56
CA ALA A 63 11.59 -11.90 -7.56
C ALA A 63 11.39 -13.11 -8.50
N ASP A 64 12.01 -13.05 -9.68
CA ASP A 64 12.07 -14.13 -10.67
C ASP A 64 10.71 -14.78 -11.03
N PRO A 65 9.70 -14.04 -11.54
CA PRO A 65 9.66 -12.59 -11.78
C PRO A 65 9.07 -11.82 -10.58
N ASN A 66 9.26 -10.50 -10.55
CA ASN A 66 8.64 -9.66 -9.51
C ASN A 66 7.16 -9.41 -9.83
N LEU A 67 6.29 -10.23 -9.24
CA LEU A 67 4.84 -10.19 -9.41
C LEU A 67 4.17 -9.02 -8.65
N GLN A 68 4.88 -8.40 -7.70
CA GLN A 68 4.37 -7.20 -7.02
C GLN A 68 4.45 -5.94 -7.88
N ASN A 69 5.23 -5.98 -8.97
CA ASN A 69 5.43 -4.84 -9.84
C ASN A 69 4.57 -4.90 -11.12
N ILE A 70 3.60 -5.81 -11.21
CA ILE A 70 2.68 -5.84 -12.37
C ILE A 70 1.87 -4.53 -12.39
N PRO A 71 1.92 -3.73 -13.47
CA PRO A 71 1.34 -2.40 -13.48
C PRO A 71 -0.20 -2.39 -13.33
N VAL A 72 -0.72 -1.44 -12.55
CA VAL A 72 -2.18 -1.24 -12.37
C VAL A 72 -2.67 0.16 -12.73
N ARG A 73 -1.78 1.16 -12.69
CA ARG A 73 -2.17 2.58 -12.74
C ARG A 73 -2.53 3.08 -14.13
N THR A 74 -1.94 2.47 -15.16
CA THR A 74 -2.16 2.85 -16.56
C THR A 74 -3.06 1.80 -17.20
N GLU A 75 -3.99 2.21 -18.05
CA GLU A 75 -4.92 1.31 -18.74
C GLU A 75 -4.20 0.13 -19.41
N LEU A 76 -3.22 0.42 -20.27
CA LEU A 76 -2.42 -0.63 -20.94
C LEU A 76 -1.62 -1.51 -19.96
N GLY A 77 -1.22 -0.95 -18.82
CA GLY A 77 -0.58 -1.70 -17.76
C GLY A 77 -1.53 -2.67 -17.08
N ARG A 78 -2.76 -2.21 -16.78
CA ARG A 78 -3.83 -3.00 -16.19
C ARG A 78 -4.20 -4.15 -17.12
N GLU A 79 -4.29 -3.91 -18.44
CA GLU A 79 -4.57 -4.93 -19.45
C GLU A 79 -3.64 -6.15 -19.39
N LEU A 80 -2.38 -6.00 -18.95
CA LEU A 80 -1.47 -7.15 -18.77
C LEU A 80 -1.99 -8.16 -17.74
N ARG A 81 -2.83 -7.76 -16.78
CA ARG A 81 -3.41 -8.68 -15.80
C ARG A 81 -4.39 -9.69 -16.43
N LYS A 82 -4.88 -9.45 -17.65
CA LYS A 82 -5.78 -10.39 -18.37
C LYS A 82 -5.10 -11.70 -18.74
N VAL A 83 -3.78 -11.72 -18.85
CA VAL A 83 -3.03 -12.95 -19.21
C VAL A 83 -2.87 -13.91 -18.02
N PHE A 84 -3.14 -13.42 -16.80
CA PHE A 84 -3.18 -14.26 -15.61
C PHE A 84 -4.60 -14.77 -15.45
N VAL A 85 -4.78 -16.06 -15.71
CA VAL A 85 -6.07 -16.76 -15.66
C VAL A 85 -5.99 -17.92 -14.67
N PRO A 86 -7.08 -18.25 -13.97
CA PRO A 86 -7.14 -19.42 -13.12
C PRO A 86 -7.22 -20.68 -13.99
N LYS A 87 -6.96 -21.83 -13.39
CA LYS A 87 -7.20 -23.13 -14.02
C LYS A 87 -8.68 -23.30 -14.42
N ASP A 88 -8.95 -24.09 -15.46
CA ASP A 88 -10.31 -24.51 -15.82
C ASP A 88 -11.11 -25.03 -14.62
N GLY A 89 -12.35 -24.53 -14.48
CA GLY A 89 -13.23 -24.83 -13.33
C GLY A 89 -12.94 -24.00 -12.07
N TYR A 90 -12.08 -22.99 -12.17
CA TYR A 90 -11.74 -22.06 -11.10
C TYR A 90 -12.00 -20.60 -11.52
N THR A 91 -12.10 -19.72 -10.54
CA THR A 91 -12.09 -18.26 -10.65
C THR A 91 -10.96 -17.72 -9.77
N PHE A 92 -10.53 -16.47 -9.97
CA PHE A 92 -9.80 -15.78 -8.90
C PHE A 92 -10.78 -15.12 -7.94
N VAL A 93 -10.39 -15.07 -6.67
CA VAL A 93 -10.97 -14.21 -5.63
C VAL A 93 -9.81 -13.39 -5.06
N ASP A 94 -9.84 -12.08 -5.29
CA ASP A 94 -8.88 -11.11 -4.75
C ASP A 94 -9.49 -10.47 -3.51
N ALA A 95 -8.69 -10.29 -2.47
CA ALA A 95 -9.07 -9.58 -1.26
C ALA A 95 -7.96 -8.59 -0.89
N ASP A 96 -8.26 -7.30 -0.87
CA ASP A 96 -7.31 -6.22 -0.54
C ASP A 96 -7.74 -5.50 0.73
N TYR A 97 -6.80 -5.19 1.62
CA TYR A 97 -7.12 -4.38 2.78
C TYR A 97 -7.35 -2.91 2.38
N SER A 98 -8.50 -2.38 2.77
CA SER A 98 -8.81 -0.97 2.55
C SER A 98 -7.97 -0.06 3.45
N GLN A 99 -6.86 0.47 2.90
CA GLN A 99 -5.98 1.45 3.54
C GLN A 99 -5.36 0.98 4.88
N ILE A 100 -4.86 -0.25 4.94
CA ILE A 100 -4.35 -0.86 6.18
C ILE A 100 -3.34 0.02 6.92
N GLU A 101 -2.42 0.68 6.22
CA GLU A 101 -1.39 1.52 6.85
C GLU A 101 -1.98 2.71 7.61
N LEU A 102 -3.06 3.31 7.10
CA LEU A 102 -3.74 4.42 7.79
C LEU A 102 -4.59 3.93 8.96
N ARG A 103 -5.21 2.75 8.87
CA ARG A 103 -5.91 2.11 10.00
C ARG A 103 -4.94 1.75 11.12
N VAL A 104 -3.75 1.26 10.77
CA VAL A 104 -2.65 1.02 11.72
C VAL A 104 -2.19 2.33 12.35
N LEU A 105 -2.01 3.40 11.56
CA LEU A 105 -1.66 4.72 12.11
C LEU A 105 -2.71 5.21 13.11
N ALA A 106 -4.00 5.11 12.78
CA ALA A 106 -5.09 5.48 13.66
C ALA A 106 -5.04 4.71 15.00
N HIS A 107 -4.87 3.39 14.92
CA HIS A 107 -4.75 2.53 16.09
C HIS A 107 -3.53 2.89 16.95
N MET A 108 -2.35 3.00 16.34
CA MET A 108 -1.09 3.21 17.06
C MET A 108 -0.95 4.62 17.63
N SER A 109 -1.51 5.62 16.94
CA SER A 109 -1.53 6.99 17.44
C SER A 109 -2.55 7.20 18.57
N GLY A 110 -3.62 6.39 18.61
CA GLY A 110 -4.71 6.57 19.55
C GLY A 110 -5.49 7.87 19.29
N ASP A 111 -5.49 8.35 18.04
CA ASP A 111 -6.25 9.55 17.67
C ASP A 111 -7.73 9.22 17.54
N GLU A 112 -8.53 9.65 18.52
CA GLU A 112 -9.96 9.29 18.61
C GLU A 112 -10.77 9.78 17.41
N ALA A 113 -10.43 10.95 16.84
CA ALA A 113 -11.13 11.47 15.65
C ALA A 113 -10.86 10.58 14.43
N LEU A 114 -9.59 10.19 14.22
CA LEU A 114 -9.24 9.28 13.12
C LEU A 114 -9.82 7.86 13.33
N ILE A 115 -9.82 7.36 14.56
CA ILE A 115 -10.41 6.05 14.91
C ILE A 115 -11.91 6.06 14.63
N GLN A 116 -12.61 7.11 15.07
CA GLN A 116 -14.06 7.24 14.85
C GLN A 116 -14.40 7.34 13.36
N ALA A 117 -13.64 8.12 12.58
CA ALA A 117 -13.85 8.26 11.15
C ALA A 117 -13.81 6.90 10.43
N TYR A 118 -12.81 6.06 10.73
CA TYR A 118 -12.72 4.72 10.15
C TYR A 118 -13.83 3.77 10.63
N ASN A 119 -14.21 3.84 11.91
CA ASN A 119 -15.25 2.95 12.46
C ASN A 119 -16.67 3.33 12.02
N SER A 120 -16.87 4.57 11.59
CA SER A 120 -18.15 5.09 11.10
C SER A 120 -18.28 5.01 9.57
N ALA A 121 -17.31 4.38 8.89
CA ALA A 121 -17.22 4.30 7.43
C ALA A 121 -17.29 5.67 6.73
N GLU A 122 -16.81 6.73 7.40
CA GLU A 122 -16.76 8.06 6.81
C GLU A 122 -15.61 8.15 5.81
N ASP A 123 -15.78 8.93 4.74
CA ASP A 123 -14.71 9.14 3.75
C ASP A 123 -13.60 9.99 4.37
N ILE A 124 -12.58 9.32 4.91
CA ILE A 124 -11.47 9.99 5.59
C ILE A 124 -10.73 11.00 4.72
N HIS A 125 -10.67 10.78 3.41
CA HIS A 125 -10.04 11.76 2.52
C HIS A 125 -10.92 12.99 2.36
N ALA A 126 -12.23 12.83 2.35
CA ALA A 126 -13.16 13.95 2.33
C ALA A 126 -13.18 14.70 3.67
N ILE A 127 -13.12 14.00 4.80
CA ILE A 127 -13.00 14.62 6.14
C ILE A 127 -11.69 15.38 6.26
N THR A 128 -10.57 14.76 5.89
CA THR A 128 -9.27 15.44 5.87
C THR A 128 -9.33 16.64 4.93
N ALA A 129 -9.94 16.53 3.75
CA ALA A 129 -10.07 17.65 2.83
C ALA A 129 -10.90 18.78 3.44
N SER A 130 -12.07 18.49 3.99
CA SER A 130 -12.92 19.47 4.68
C SER A 130 -12.15 20.20 5.78
N ALA A 131 -11.43 19.46 6.62
CA ALA A 131 -10.70 20.01 7.74
C ALA A 131 -9.44 20.80 7.33
N VAL A 132 -8.74 20.35 6.29
CA VAL A 132 -7.49 20.97 5.79
C VAL A 132 -7.80 22.21 4.95
N PHE A 133 -8.78 22.13 4.05
CA PHE A 133 -9.14 23.19 3.12
C PHE A 133 -10.23 24.13 3.65
N HIS A 134 -10.76 23.87 4.85
CA HIS A 134 -11.79 24.67 5.50
C HIS A 134 -13.05 24.85 4.64
N VAL A 135 -13.43 23.78 3.92
CA VAL A 135 -14.66 23.70 3.13
C VAL A 135 -15.65 22.76 3.83
N PRO A 136 -16.97 23.00 3.75
CA PRO A 136 -17.96 22.02 4.18
C PRO A 136 -17.74 20.67 3.49
N LEU A 137 -18.05 19.56 4.18
CA LEU A 137 -17.86 18.21 3.63
C LEU A 137 -18.58 18.02 2.28
N GLU A 138 -19.75 18.63 2.14
CA GLU A 138 -20.56 18.61 0.91
C GLU A 138 -19.93 19.37 -0.26
N GLU A 139 -19.02 20.31 0.02
CA GLU A 139 -18.30 21.11 -0.99
C GLU A 139 -16.92 20.51 -1.33
N VAL A 140 -16.57 19.36 -0.74
CA VAL A 140 -15.30 18.69 -1.03
C VAL A 140 -15.31 18.17 -2.47
N THR A 141 -14.56 18.87 -3.33
CA THR A 141 -14.39 18.45 -4.73
C THR A 141 -13.50 17.20 -4.84
N PRO A 142 -13.60 16.43 -5.94
CA PRO A 142 -12.70 15.29 -6.21
C PRO A 142 -11.21 15.67 -6.18
N GLN A 143 -10.87 16.90 -6.57
CA GLN A 143 -9.50 17.41 -6.52
C GLN A 143 -9.02 17.64 -5.09
N LEU A 144 -9.86 18.26 -4.24
CA LEU A 144 -9.54 18.46 -2.81
C LEU A 144 -9.38 17.12 -2.10
N ARG A 145 -10.26 16.17 -2.37
CA ARG A 145 -10.17 14.80 -1.87
C ARG A 145 -8.87 14.11 -2.30
N ARG A 146 -8.47 14.26 -3.58
CA ARG A 146 -7.20 13.71 -4.11
C ARG A 146 -5.99 14.33 -3.41
N ASN A 147 -6.01 15.64 -3.17
CA ASN A 147 -4.95 16.33 -2.46
C ASN A 147 -4.85 15.85 -1.01
N ALA A 148 -5.98 15.73 -0.30
CA ALA A 148 -6.03 15.20 1.06
C ALA A 148 -5.55 13.74 1.14
N LYS A 149 -5.85 12.91 0.13
CA LYS A 149 -5.29 11.56 0.00
C LYS A 149 -3.76 11.62 -0.03
N ALA A 150 -3.18 12.46 -0.88
CA ALA A 150 -1.71 12.61 -0.95
C ALA A 150 -1.10 13.13 0.36
N VAL A 151 -1.80 14.00 1.10
CA VAL A 151 -1.41 14.45 2.45
C VAL A 151 -1.41 13.27 3.44
N ASN A 152 -2.50 12.50 3.54
CA ASN A 152 -2.61 11.34 4.44
C ASN A 152 -1.46 10.35 4.21
N PHE A 153 -1.24 9.94 2.95
CA PHE A 153 -0.14 9.05 2.61
C PHE A 153 1.21 9.69 2.91
N GLY A 154 1.42 10.94 2.50
CA GLY A 154 2.66 11.66 2.75
C GLY A 154 3.03 11.68 4.24
N ILE A 155 2.08 11.91 5.13
CA ILE A 155 2.32 11.98 6.58
C ILE A 155 2.71 10.60 7.14
N VAL A 156 2.08 9.50 6.70
CA VAL A 156 2.50 8.12 7.06
C VAL A 156 3.96 7.85 6.70
N TYR A 157 4.47 8.49 5.64
CA TYR A 157 5.86 8.35 5.17
C TYR A 157 6.80 9.46 5.67
N GLY A 158 6.34 10.33 6.59
CA GLY A 158 7.14 11.44 7.10
C GLY A 158 7.56 12.44 6.02
N ILE A 159 6.68 12.70 5.05
CA ILE A 159 6.95 13.64 3.96
C ILE A 159 7.26 15.03 4.51
N SER A 160 8.23 15.70 3.91
CA SER A 160 8.49 17.10 4.22
C SER A 160 7.54 18.01 3.46
N SER A 161 7.36 19.25 3.92
CA SER A 161 6.59 20.27 3.17
C SER A 161 7.11 20.46 1.74
N PHE A 162 8.41 20.26 1.51
CA PHE A 162 8.99 20.29 0.16
C PHE A 162 8.55 19.08 -0.70
N GLY A 163 8.56 17.87 -0.13
CA GLY A 163 8.08 16.69 -0.84
C GLY A 163 6.59 16.79 -1.17
N LEU A 164 5.79 17.27 -0.21
CA LEU A 164 4.37 17.47 -0.40
C LEU A 164 4.07 18.57 -1.43
N SER A 165 4.85 19.67 -1.42
CA SER A 165 4.66 20.75 -2.39
C SER A 165 4.93 20.28 -3.83
N GLN A 166 5.95 19.44 -4.04
CA GLN A 166 6.21 18.83 -5.35
C GLN A 166 5.08 17.88 -5.77
N GLY A 167 4.61 17.02 -4.85
CA GLY A 167 3.56 16.04 -5.14
C GLY A 167 2.19 16.67 -5.45
N LEU A 168 1.90 17.84 -4.85
CA LEU A 168 0.64 18.57 -5.06
C LEU A 168 0.76 19.73 -6.06
N SER A 169 1.96 20.02 -6.56
CA SER A 169 2.22 21.21 -7.40
C SER A 169 1.74 22.53 -6.76
N ILE A 170 1.95 22.66 -5.45
CA ILE A 170 1.62 23.86 -4.64
C ILE A 170 2.88 24.52 -4.10
N THR A 171 2.76 25.69 -3.48
CA THR A 171 3.88 26.34 -2.82
C THR A 171 4.30 25.57 -1.56
N LYS A 172 5.58 25.71 -1.16
CA LYS A 172 6.09 25.13 0.10
C LYS A 172 5.34 25.64 1.32
N LYS A 173 4.84 26.89 1.27
CA LYS A 173 4.07 27.51 2.36
C LYS A 173 2.72 26.81 2.51
N GLU A 174 1.96 26.66 1.43
CA GLU A 174 0.67 25.94 1.44
C GLU A 174 0.85 24.50 1.92
N ALA A 175 1.89 23.80 1.46
CA ALA A 175 2.18 22.45 1.94
C ALA A 175 2.48 22.39 3.45
N ALA A 176 3.17 23.39 4.00
CA ALA A 176 3.42 23.48 5.44
C ALA A 176 2.13 23.76 6.23
N ASP A 177 1.28 24.65 5.70
CA ASP A 177 -0.01 24.98 6.30
C ASP A 177 -0.94 23.75 6.32
N PHE A 178 -0.95 22.94 5.24
CA PHE A 178 -1.71 21.68 5.21
C PHE A 178 -1.24 20.67 6.25
N ILE A 179 0.08 20.47 6.39
CA ILE A 179 0.63 19.57 7.41
C ILE A 179 0.27 20.08 8.82
N GLN A 180 0.37 21.38 9.06
CA GLN A 180 0.01 21.97 10.34
C GLN A 180 -1.48 21.77 10.66
N GLN A 181 -2.35 22.02 9.68
CA GLN A 181 -3.78 21.85 9.85
C GLN A 181 -4.15 20.38 10.09
N TYR A 182 -3.53 19.46 9.36
CA TYR A 182 -3.70 18.03 9.60
C TYR A 182 -3.37 17.63 11.05
N PHE A 183 -2.25 18.11 11.61
CA PHE A 183 -1.91 17.85 13.00
C PHE A 183 -2.76 18.61 14.02
N LYS A 184 -3.47 19.66 13.63
CA LYS A 184 -4.50 20.27 14.50
C LYS A 184 -5.76 19.42 14.53
N THR A 185 -6.14 18.84 13.39
CA THR A 185 -7.30 17.93 13.29
C THR A 185 -7.03 16.60 13.98
N PHE A 186 -5.83 16.04 13.81
CA PHE A 186 -5.41 14.75 14.36
C PHE A 186 -4.16 14.91 15.25
N PRO A 187 -4.29 15.52 16.44
CA PRO A 187 -3.16 15.91 17.27
C PRO A 187 -2.36 14.73 17.83
N ARG A 188 -2.99 13.57 18.04
CA ARG A 188 -2.28 12.40 18.59
C ARG A 188 -1.34 11.78 17.58
N ILE A 189 -1.61 11.95 16.28
CA ILE A 189 -0.70 11.50 15.22
C ILE A 189 0.66 12.19 15.34
N LYS A 190 0.68 13.51 15.53
CA LYS A 190 1.95 14.24 15.68
C LYS A 190 2.76 13.72 16.86
N THR A 191 2.11 13.59 18.01
CA THR A 191 2.74 13.06 19.23
C THR A 191 3.31 11.66 18.99
N PHE A 192 2.55 10.78 18.35
CA PHE A 192 2.99 9.44 18.00
C PHE A 192 4.24 9.43 17.10
N LEU A 193 4.26 10.25 16.05
CA LEU A 193 5.39 10.33 15.12
C LEU A 193 6.65 10.91 15.80
N ASP A 194 6.48 11.96 16.61
CA ASP A 194 7.58 12.55 17.39
C ASP A 194 8.15 11.55 18.41
N ASP A 195 7.27 10.82 19.11
CA ASP A 195 7.66 9.79 20.07
C ASP A 195 8.32 8.60 19.38
N ALA A 196 7.88 8.20 18.19
CA ALA A 196 8.53 7.15 17.40
C ALA A 196 9.99 7.50 17.10
N VAL A 197 10.27 8.74 16.69
CA VAL A 197 11.63 9.24 16.47
C VAL A 197 12.42 9.29 17.77
N LYS A 198 11.85 9.84 18.84
CA LYS A 198 12.50 9.94 20.15
C LYS A 198 12.90 8.57 20.69
N ASN A 199 11.99 7.60 20.64
CA ASN A 199 12.22 6.23 21.08
C ASN A 199 13.28 5.54 20.21
N ALA A 200 13.23 5.73 18.89
CA ALA A 200 14.23 5.16 17.99
C ALA A 200 15.63 5.74 18.22
N LYS A 201 15.76 7.03 18.55
CA LYS A 201 17.04 7.66 18.93
C LYS A 201 17.59 7.06 20.23
N ALA A 202 16.72 6.82 21.22
CA ALA A 202 17.12 6.25 22.50
C ALA A 202 17.49 4.76 22.41
N GLN A 203 16.73 3.96 21.66
CA GLN A 203 16.88 2.50 21.61
C GLN A 203 17.74 2.00 20.42
N GLY A 204 17.89 2.81 19.38
CA GLY A 204 18.60 2.47 18.14
C GLY A 204 17.78 1.66 17.14
N PHE A 205 16.50 1.40 17.41
CA PHE A 205 15.60 0.66 16.53
C PHE A 205 14.13 1.06 16.77
N CYS A 206 13.27 0.72 15.81
CA CYS A 206 11.81 0.85 15.90
C CYS A 206 11.15 -0.52 16.11
N LYS A 207 9.92 -0.54 16.63
CA LYS A 207 9.13 -1.77 16.81
C LYS A 207 7.76 -1.67 16.14
N THR A 208 7.27 -2.78 15.60
CA THR A 208 5.87 -2.95 15.19
C THR A 208 4.99 -3.30 16.40
N LEU A 209 3.66 -3.32 16.21
CA LEU A 209 2.71 -3.77 17.22
C LEU A 209 3.01 -5.20 17.70
N PHE A 210 3.49 -6.06 16.79
CA PHE A 210 3.82 -7.46 17.06
C PHE A 210 5.29 -7.68 17.46
N GLY A 211 6.02 -6.60 17.74
CA GLY A 211 7.37 -6.66 18.31
C GLY A 211 8.51 -6.86 17.30
N ARG A 212 8.24 -6.89 15.99
CA ARG A 212 9.28 -6.88 14.95
C ARG A 212 10.15 -5.64 15.12
N ARG A 213 11.47 -5.81 15.07
CA ARG A 213 12.43 -4.70 15.23
C ARG A 213 13.06 -4.32 13.90
N ARG A 214 13.17 -3.01 13.64
CA ARG A 214 13.99 -2.46 12.56
C ARG A 214 15.07 -1.54 13.15
N PRO A 215 16.36 -1.92 13.09
CA PRO A 215 17.46 -1.02 13.43
C PRO A 215 17.43 0.25 12.56
N VAL A 216 17.78 1.39 13.16
CA VAL A 216 17.84 2.69 12.46
C VAL A 216 19.20 3.35 12.71
N PRO A 217 20.29 2.81 12.16
CA PRO A 217 21.64 3.36 12.36
C PRO A 217 21.77 4.80 11.84
N GLU A 218 20.93 5.21 10.89
CA GLU A 218 20.95 6.53 10.27
C GLU A 218 20.68 7.65 11.28
N LEU A 219 20.02 7.36 12.40
CA LEU A 219 19.79 8.33 13.47
C LEU A 219 21.07 8.75 14.20
N LYS A 220 22.15 7.96 14.11
CA LYS A 220 23.46 8.26 14.71
C LYS A 220 24.39 9.00 13.74
N GLU A 221 23.99 9.18 12.48
CA GLU A 221 24.80 9.84 11.46
C GLU A 221 24.95 11.34 11.76
N SER A 222 26.17 11.85 11.60
CA SER A 222 26.46 13.28 11.71
C SER A 222 25.84 14.07 10.54
N ASN A 223 25.79 13.45 9.35
CA ASN A 223 25.18 14.01 8.16
C ASN A 223 23.68 14.26 8.36
N PHE A 224 23.26 15.52 8.20
CA PHE A 224 21.88 15.96 8.39
C PHE A 224 20.87 15.20 7.51
N MET A 225 21.19 15.01 6.22
CA MET A 225 20.29 14.35 5.27
C MET A 225 20.08 12.88 5.61
N ARG A 226 21.14 12.17 6.01
CA ARG A 226 21.05 10.78 6.48
C ARG A 226 20.24 10.67 7.76
N ARG A 227 20.47 11.58 8.71
CA ARG A 227 19.70 11.61 9.96
C ARG A 227 18.22 11.88 9.72
N GLN A 228 17.87 12.83 8.85
CA GLN A 228 16.49 13.10 8.45
C GLN A 228 15.83 11.90 7.75
N PHE A 229 16.59 11.16 6.94
CA PHE A 229 16.11 9.88 6.40
C PHE A 229 15.84 8.85 7.52
N GLY A 230 16.73 8.74 8.51
CA GLY A 230 16.52 7.92 9.70
C GLY A 230 15.26 8.29 10.49
N GLU A 231 14.96 9.58 10.62
CA GLU A 231 13.73 10.04 11.28
C GLU A 231 12.47 9.59 10.53
N ARG A 232 12.46 9.71 9.19
CA ARG A 232 11.35 9.19 8.36
C ARG A 232 11.20 7.68 8.45
N VAL A 233 12.33 6.98 8.46
CA VAL A 233 12.36 5.53 8.70
C VAL A 233 11.73 5.20 10.05
N ALA A 234 12.05 5.97 11.09
CA ALA A 234 11.54 5.73 12.43
C ALA A 234 10.03 5.97 12.56
N MET A 235 9.51 6.94 11.82
CA MET A 235 8.08 7.22 11.71
C MET A 235 7.33 6.10 10.94
N ASN A 236 7.86 5.69 9.80
CA ASN A 236 7.15 4.81 8.87
C ASN A 236 7.26 3.32 9.21
N ALA A 237 8.43 2.86 9.68
CA ALA A 237 8.67 1.43 9.88
C ALA A 237 7.71 0.74 10.86
N PRO A 238 7.31 1.35 11.99
CA PRO A 238 6.29 0.78 12.88
C PRO A 238 4.96 0.53 12.15
N ILE A 239 4.54 1.46 11.30
CA ILE A 239 3.26 1.41 10.59
C ILE A 239 3.32 0.35 9.48
N GLN A 240 4.26 0.50 8.55
CA GLN A 240 4.40 -0.42 7.42
C GLN A 240 4.74 -1.84 7.87
N GLY A 241 5.58 -1.98 8.90
CA GLY A 241 5.92 -3.29 9.45
C GLY A 241 4.75 -3.95 10.17
N THR A 242 3.90 -3.19 10.85
CA THR A 242 2.68 -3.74 11.46
C THR A 242 1.72 -4.21 10.37
N ALA A 243 1.52 -3.45 9.28
CA ALA A 243 0.73 -3.93 8.14
C ALA A 243 1.30 -5.22 7.53
N ALA A 244 2.64 -5.32 7.43
CA ALA A 244 3.32 -6.53 6.97
C ALA A 244 3.17 -7.73 7.93
N ASP A 245 3.05 -7.47 9.24
CA ASP A 245 2.77 -8.51 10.23
C ASP A 245 1.32 -8.98 10.11
N ILE A 246 0.35 -8.06 9.98
CA ILE A 246 -1.08 -8.35 9.84
C ILE A 246 -1.36 -9.21 8.60
N ILE A 247 -0.85 -8.81 7.43
CA ILE A 247 -1.07 -9.60 6.20
C ILE A 247 -0.49 -11.02 6.32
N LYS A 248 0.64 -11.19 7.02
CA LYS A 248 1.24 -12.52 7.26
C LYS A 248 0.41 -13.37 8.22
N ILE A 249 -0.18 -12.76 9.26
CA ILE A 249 -1.10 -13.45 10.16
C ILE A 249 -2.34 -13.90 9.37
N ALA A 250 -2.91 -13.01 8.56
CA ALA A 250 -4.04 -13.33 7.69
C ALA A 250 -3.72 -14.47 6.71
N MET A 251 -2.55 -14.43 6.05
CA MET A 251 -2.11 -15.51 5.15
C MET A 251 -2.08 -16.88 5.86
N ILE A 252 -1.59 -16.93 7.11
CA ILE A 252 -1.54 -18.17 7.90
C ILE A 252 -2.96 -18.63 8.24
N GLY A 253 -3.84 -17.71 8.66
CA GLY A 253 -5.24 -18.01 8.96
C GLY A 253 -5.98 -18.58 7.74
N VAL A 254 -5.87 -17.89 6.60
CA VAL A 254 -6.47 -18.30 5.32
C VAL A 254 -5.94 -19.67 4.88
N ASP A 255 -4.62 -19.88 4.78
CA ASP A 255 -4.06 -21.18 4.36
C ASP A 255 -4.49 -22.32 5.30
N HIS A 256 -4.51 -22.07 6.61
CA HIS A 256 -4.95 -23.07 7.58
C HIS A 256 -6.43 -23.42 7.42
N ARG A 257 -7.31 -22.43 7.25
CA ARG A 257 -8.76 -22.64 7.06
C ARG A 257 -9.07 -23.36 5.75
N LEU A 258 -8.45 -22.96 4.64
CA LEU A 258 -8.61 -23.63 3.34
C LEU A 258 -8.30 -25.13 3.46
N ARG A 259 -7.21 -25.49 4.17
CA ARG A 259 -6.81 -26.88 4.40
C ARG A 259 -7.71 -27.61 5.39
N ALA A 260 -8.05 -26.99 6.50
CA ALA A 260 -8.87 -27.61 7.56
C ALA A 260 -10.29 -27.91 7.08
N GLU A 261 -10.83 -27.07 6.20
CA GLU A 261 -12.15 -27.28 5.57
C GLU A 261 -12.09 -28.19 4.33
N GLY A 262 -10.89 -28.66 3.93
CA GLY A 262 -10.72 -29.61 2.83
C GLY A 262 -10.98 -29.02 1.45
N LEU A 263 -10.84 -27.70 1.28
CA LEU A 263 -11.10 -27.00 0.03
C LEU A 263 -10.02 -27.28 -1.02
N LYS A 264 -10.42 -27.28 -2.29
CA LYS A 264 -9.52 -27.44 -3.44
C LYS A 264 -8.81 -26.13 -3.79
N SER A 265 -9.41 -25.00 -3.39
CA SER A 265 -8.94 -23.63 -3.58
C SER A 265 -7.60 -23.36 -2.88
N ARG A 266 -6.78 -22.47 -3.44
CA ARG A 266 -5.41 -22.21 -2.95
C ARG A 266 -5.05 -20.74 -2.99
N LEU A 267 -4.40 -20.25 -1.93
CA LEU A 267 -3.71 -18.95 -1.95
C LEU A 267 -2.57 -19.02 -2.96
N VAL A 268 -2.60 -18.17 -4.00
CA VAL A 268 -1.62 -18.20 -5.09
C VAL A 268 -0.66 -17.03 -5.07
N LEU A 269 -1.11 -15.84 -4.67
CA LEU A 269 -0.26 -14.64 -4.62
C LEU A 269 -0.55 -13.79 -3.40
N GLN A 270 0.51 -13.13 -2.93
CA GLN A 270 0.43 -12.00 -2.02
C GLN A 270 1.11 -10.81 -2.70
N ILE A 271 0.35 -9.77 -2.98
CA ILE A 271 0.86 -8.52 -3.54
C ILE A 271 0.54 -7.44 -2.53
N HIS A 272 1.48 -6.54 -2.20
CA HIS A 272 1.23 -5.42 -1.28
C HIS A 272 0.40 -5.75 -0.01
N ASP A 273 -0.88 -5.43 0.01
CA ASP A 273 -1.90 -5.66 1.01
C ASP A 273 -3.04 -6.59 0.54
N GLU A 274 -2.94 -7.14 -0.68
CA GLU A 274 -3.89 -8.07 -1.31
C GLU A 274 -3.44 -9.55 -1.21
N LEU A 275 -4.44 -10.43 -1.06
CA LEU A 275 -4.35 -11.88 -1.17
C LEU A 275 -5.19 -12.37 -2.35
N LEU A 276 -4.56 -13.07 -3.28
CA LEU A 276 -5.23 -13.68 -4.43
C LEU A 276 -5.37 -15.19 -4.22
N VAL A 277 -6.60 -15.69 -4.25
CA VAL A 277 -6.91 -17.12 -4.14
C VAL A 277 -7.42 -17.63 -5.49
N GLU A 278 -6.84 -18.72 -5.98
CA GLU A 278 -7.37 -19.49 -7.11
C GLU A 278 -8.44 -20.44 -6.55
N THR A 279 -9.69 -20.16 -6.87
CA THR A 279 -10.87 -20.66 -6.15
C THR A 279 -11.73 -21.54 -7.05
N ALA A 280 -12.04 -22.77 -6.61
CA ALA A 280 -12.95 -23.63 -7.36
C ALA A 280 -14.34 -22.98 -7.43
N LEU A 281 -15.02 -23.09 -8.57
CA LEU A 281 -16.32 -22.41 -8.77
C LEU A 281 -17.38 -22.80 -7.72
N ASP A 282 -17.31 -24.03 -7.21
CA ASP A 282 -18.19 -24.54 -6.14
C ASP A 282 -17.78 -24.11 -4.72
N GLU A 283 -16.66 -23.38 -4.57
CA GLU A 283 -16.08 -22.99 -3.28
C GLU A 283 -16.03 -21.46 -3.06
N VAL A 284 -16.53 -20.65 -4.01
CA VAL A 284 -16.41 -19.17 -3.98
C VAL A 284 -16.94 -18.58 -2.68
N GLU A 285 -18.17 -18.90 -2.29
CA GLU A 285 -18.78 -18.38 -1.05
C GLU A 285 -17.99 -18.78 0.20
N ALA A 286 -17.44 -20.00 0.22
CA ALA A 286 -16.63 -20.48 1.33
C ALA A 286 -15.30 -19.73 1.42
N VAL A 287 -14.65 -19.48 0.28
CA VAL A 287 -13.38 -18.72 0.22
C VAL A 287 -13.59 -17.27 0.60
N GLU A 288 -14.63 -16.59 0.08
CA GLU A 288 -14.94 -15.21 0.46
C GLU A 288 -15.21 -15.08 1.97
N ARG A 289 -15.93 -16.04 2.55
CA ARG A 289 -16.16 -16.08 3.99
C ARG A 289 -14.85 -16.25 4.78
N ILE A 290 -13.99 -17.19 4.35
CA ILE A 290 -12.67 -17.41 4.99
C ILE A 290 -11.80 -16.15 4.89
N LEU A 291 -11.71 -15.53 3.71
CA LEU A 291 -10.94 -14.29 3.52
C LEU A 291 -11.45 -13.19 4.44
N ARG A 292 -12.77 -12.98 4.50
CA ARG A 292 -13.38 -11.99 5.41
C ARG A 292 -13.04 -12.25 6.87
N GLU A 293 -13.29 -13.47 7.36
CA GLU A 293 -13.05 -13.83 8.76
C GLU A 293 -11.57 -13.70 9.14
N GLU A 294 -10.67 -14.27 8.34
CA GLU A 294 -9.26 -14.37 8.69
C GLU A 294 -8.47 -13.07 8.42
N MET A 295 -8.86 -12.28 7.42
CA MET A 295 -8.22 -10.98 7.17
C MET A 295 -8.76 -9.90 8.12
N GLU A 296 -10.07 -9.73 8.25
CA GLU A 296 -10.61 -8.73 9.19
C GLU A 296 -10.28 -9.10 10.65
N GLY A 297 -10.14 -10.39 10.95
CA GLY A 297 -9.77 -10.94 12.27
C GLY A 297 -8.26 -11.04 12.54
N ALA A 298 -7.39 -10.68 11.59
CA ALA A 298 -5.94 -10.88 11.70
C ALA A 298 -5.28 -10.11 12.85
N ALA A 299 -5.91 -9.03 13.34
CA ALA A 299 -5.42 -8.25 14.47
C ALA A 299 -6.56 -7.60 15.26
N SER A 300 -6.45 -7.62 16.59
CA SER A 300 -7.33 -6.85 17.47
C SER A 300 -6.84 -5.40 17.55
N MET A 301 -7.55 -4.50 16.89
CA MET A 301 -7.26 -3.07 16.84
C MET A 301 -8.48 -2.23 17.23
N ARG A 302 -8.24 -0.96 17.58
CA ARG A 302 -9.32 0.02 17.85
C ARG A 302 -10.08 0.42 16.59
N VAL A 303 -9.47 0.21 15.43
CA VAL A 303 -10.07 0.44 14.12
C VAL A 303 -10.30 -0.91 13.47
N LYS A 304 -11.51 -1.13 12.94
CA LYS A 304 -11.82 -2.35 12.20
C LYS A 304 -10.91 -2.49 10.98
N LEU A 305 -10.35 -3.67 10.76
CA LEU A 305 -9.79 -4.03 9.46
C LEU A 305 -10.95 -4.29 8.51
N GLU A 306 -10.81 -3.82 7.28
CA GLU A 306 -11.83 -3.94 6.24
C GLU A 306 -11.13 -4.39 4.97
N ILE A 307 -11.78 -5.28 4.24
CA ILE A 307 -11.30 -5.78 2.95
C ILE A 307 -12.33 -5.50 1.86
N ASP A 308 -11.82 -5.17 0.67
CA ASP A 308 -12.58 -5.16 -0.56
C ASP A 308 -12.31 -6.49 -1.28
N MET A 309 -13.37 -7.14 -1.78
CA MET A 309 -13.26 -8.45 -2.43
C MET A 309 -13.94 -8.46 -3.79
N HIS A 310 -13.26 -9.05 -4.77
CA HIS A 310 -13.76 -9.20 -6.13
C HIS A 310 -13.37 -10.56 -6.70
N ALA A 311 -14.29 -11.17 -7.44
CA ALA A 311 -14.06 -12.42 -8.15
C ALA A 311 -14.05 -12.17 -9.66
N GLY A 312 -13.21 -12.89 -10.40
CA GLY A 312 -13.09 -12.72 -11.84
C GLY A 312 -12.36 -13.86 -12.55
N ALA A 313 -12.61 -14.00 -13.85
CA ALA A 313 -12.01 -15.03 -14.70
C ALA A 313 -10.55 -14.72 -15.08
N SER A 314 -10.05 -13.55 -14.70
CA SER A 314 -8.65 -13.17 -14.79
C SER A 314 -8.29 -12.24 -13.63
N TRP A 315 -6.99 -12.04 -13.39
CA TRP A 315 -6.55 -11.09 -12.38
C TRP A 315 -6.94 -9.64 -12.72
N TYR A 316 -7.26 -9.36 -13.99
CA TYR A 316 -7.81 -8.06 -14.40
C TYR A 316 -9.25 -7.85 -13.89
N GLU A 317 -10.07 -8.89 -13.95
CA GLU A 317 -11.48 -8.84 -13.55
C GLU A 317 -11.67 -8.92 -12.04
N ALA A 318 -10.79 -9.68 -11.38
CA ALA A 318 -10.81 -9.84 -9.93
C ALA A 318 -10.21 -8.63 -9.18
N HIS A 319 -9.71 -7.57 -9.86
CA HIS A 319 -9.05 -6.43 -9.22
C HIS A 319 -9.64 -5.06 -9.62
#